data_AF-A0A6P6AU56-F1
#
_entry.id   AF-A0A6P6AU56-F1
#
_cell.length_a   1.000
_cell.length_b   1.000
_cell.length_c   1.000
_cell.angle_alpha   90.00
_cell.angle_beta   90.00
_cell.angle_gamma   90.00
#
_symmetry.space_group_name_H-M   'P 1'
#
loop_
_entity.id
_entity.type
_entity.pdbx_description
1 polymer ?
#
loop_
_entity_poly.entity_id
_entity_poly.type
_entity_poly.pdbx_seq_one_letter_code
_entity_poly.pdbx_strand_id
1 'polypeptide(L)'
;MSKNKMGSFVTKIVLKIFLLISLFQISLAGRKLSEVVEDHPQLLTYHNGPLLSGKITINLIWYGKFKPSERAIISDFVTSLSSRTTPSQNNQPTVAQWWKSTEKYYHLTSKKSSLSVSMGKQILDENYSLGKSLKNKQIVELASKGEQKNVINVVLTASDVAVEGFCMNRCGTHGSALGSSNGHIKAKTYSKFAYIWVGNSQTKCPGQCAWPFHQPIYGPQSPPLVAPNNNVGLDGMVINLASLLAGTVTNPFGNGYFQGPADAPLEASSACPGIYGKGAYPGYAGNLLQDPTTGASYNAHGDNGRKYLLPALYDPATSSCSTLV
;
A
#
# COMPACT_ATOMS: atom_id res chain seq x y z
N MET A 1 -4.01 56.53 -55.38
CA MET A 1 -3.15 55.39 -54.97
C MET A 1 -2.49 55.67 -53.61
N SER A 2 -3.23 55.65 -52.49
CA SER A 2 -2.61 55.71 -51.14
C SER A 2 -3.62 55.39 -50.03
N LYS A 3 -4.22 54.20 -50.03
CA LYS A 3 -5.05 53.75 -48.88
C LYS A 3 -4.81 52.31 -48.41
N ASN A 4 -4.12 51.46 -49.19
CA ASN A 4 -3.93 50.05 -48.83
C ASN A 4 -2.59 49.70 -48.13
N LYS A 5 -1.67 50.66 -47.95
CA LYS A 5 -0.40 50.38 -47.24
C LYS A 5 -0.51 50.50 -45.71
N MET A 6 -1.46 51.29 -45.20
CA MET A 6 -1.59 51.52 -43.76
C MET A 6 -2.18 50.30 -43.03
N GLY A 7 -3.19 49.65 -43.62
CA GLY A 7 -3.85 48.48 -43.02
C GLY A 7 -2.93 47.28 -42.84
N SER A 8 -2.05 47.01 -43.81
CA SER A 8 -1.09 45.90 -43.77
C SER A 8 0.04 46.12 -42.74
N PHE A 9 0.42 47.38 -42.51
CA PHE A 9 1.43 47.70 -41.50
C PHE A 9 0.90 47.50 -40.08
N VAL A 10 -0.34 47.94 -39.83
CA VAL A 10 -1.01 47.78 -38.54
C VAL A 10 -1.27 46.30 -38.22
N THR A 11 -1.68 45.47 -39.20
CA THR A 11 -1.89 44.02 -38.98
C THR A 11 -0.59 43.30 -38.62
N LYS A 12 0.54 43.66 -39.25
CA LYS A 12 1.85 43.05 -38.94
C LYS A 12 2.34 43.42 -37.54
N ILE A 13 2.04 44.63 -37.07
CA ILE A 13 2.39 45.07 -35.71
C ILE A 13 1.55 44.33 -34.68
N VAL A 14 0.23 44.22 -34.89
CA VAL A 14 -0.67 43.49 -33.99
C VAL A 14 -0.29 42.00 -33.90
N LEU A 15 0.05 41.36 -35.02
CA LEU A 15 0.49 39.96 -35.04
C LEU A 15 1.81 39.76 -34.27
N LYS A 16 2.76 40.69 -34.41
CA LYS A 16 4.04 40.66 -33.66
C LYS A 16 3.82 40.86 -32.16
N ILE A 17 2.94 41.77 -31.76
CA ILE A 17 2.58 41.99 -30.36
C ILE A 17 1.91 40.73 -29.80
N PHE A 18 1.01 40.10 -30.55
CA PHE A 18 0.34 38.87 -30.12
C PHE A 18 1.34 37.71 -29.93
N LEU A 19 2.31 37.55 -30.83
CA LEU A 19 3.39 36.56 -30.73
C LEU A 19 4.33 36.83 -29.55
N LEU A 20 4.67 38.10 -29.30
CA LEU A 20 5.46 38.51 -28.13
C LEU A 20 4.73 38.22 -26.81
N ILE A 21 3.42 38.47 -26.74
CA ILE A 21 2.61 38.17 -25.55
C ILE A 21 2.51 36.65 -25.32
N SER A 22 2.34 35.85 -26.38
CA SER A 22 2.29 34.38 -26.24
C SER A 22 3.63 33.79 -25.82
N LEU A 23 4.76 34.30 -26.33
CA LEU A 23 6.10 33.90 -25.87
C LEU A 23 6.35 34.32 -24.41
N PHE A 24 5.83 35.46 -23.97
CA PHE A 24 5.93 35.90 -22.57
C PHE A 24 5.09 35.01 -21.63
N GLN A 25 3.89 34.59 -22.06
CA GLN A 25 3.05 33.65 -21.30
C GLN A 25 3.68 32.25 -21.19
N ILE A 26 4.38 31.76 -22.22
CA ILE A 26 5.15 30.50 -22.16
C ILE A 26 6.33 30.64 -21.19
N SER A 27 6.97 31.81 -21.14
CA SER A 27 8.08 32.13 -20.23
C SER A 27 7.64 32.23 -18.76
N LEU A 28 6.41 32.70 -18.51
CA LEU A 28 5.79 32.76 -17.17
C LEU A 28 5.24 31.40 -16.72
N ALA A 29 4.69 30.58 -17.64
CA ALA A 29 4.27 29.22 -17.34
C ALA A 29 5.45 28.27 -17.06
N GLY A 30 6.60 28.49 -17.73
CA GLY A 30 7.83 27.71 -17.49
C GLY A 30 8.53 28.00 -16.16
N ARG A 31 8.20 29.11 -15.48
CA ARG A 31 8.81 29.49 -14.19
C ARG A 31 8.06 29.00 -12.96
N LYS A 32 6.91 28.33 -13.12
CA LYS A 32 6.12 27.79 -12.01
C LYS A 32 6.39 26.31 -11.69
N LEU A 33 7.49 25.74 -12.21
CA LEU A 33 7.90 24.35 -11.95
C LEU A 33 9.28 24.22 -11.28
N SER A 34 9.75 25.29 -10.63
CA SER A 34 10.97 25.26 -9.81
C SER A 34 10.78 26.04 -8.51
N GLU A 35 9.58 25.99 -7.95
CA GLU A 35 9.47 26.14 -6.51
C GLU A 35 10.18 24.92 -5.92
N VAL A 36 11.42 25.14 -5.50
CA VAL A 36 12.06 24.32 -4.48
C VAL A 36 11.07 24.35 -3.33
N VAL A 37 10.22 23.33 -3.27
CA VAL A 37 9.42 23.05 -2.09
C VAL A 37 10.44 23.04 -0.96
N GLU A 38 10.34 24.00 -0.05
CA GLU A 38 11.04 23.88 1.22
C GLU A 38 10.69 22.49 1.73
N ASP A 39 11.70 21.63 1.79
CA ASP A 39 11.61 20.29 2.33
C ASP A 39 11.41 20.45 3.84
N HIS A 40 10.23 20.92 4.24
CA HIS A 40 9.70 20.55 5.52
C HIS A 40 9.53 19.04 5.41
N PRO A 41 10.34 18.23 6.12
CA PRO A 41 10.06 16.81 6.18
C PRO A 41 8.65 16.74 6.74
N GLN A 42 7.68 16.36 5.91
CA GLN A 42 6.36 16.08 6.43
C GLN A 42 6.57 14.84 7.29
N LEU A 43 6.55 15.07 8.59
CA LEU A 43 6.80 14.03 9.58
C LEU A 43 5.50 13.27 9.75
N LEU A 44 5.57 11.94 9.71
CA LEU A 44 4.44 11.10 10.07
C LEU A 44 4.03 11.41 11.51
N THR A 45 2.88 12.05 11.68
CA THR A 45 2.45 12.62 12.97
C THR A 45 1.47 11.68 13.66
N TYR A 46 1.54 11.60 14.98
CA TYR A 46 0.57 10.87 15.78
C TYR A 46 -0.58 11.78 16.22
N HIS A 47 -1.81 11.43 15.84
CA HIS A 47 -3.02 12.23 16.07
C HIS A 47 -3.81 11.76 17.30
N ASN A 48 -3.13 11.11 18.26
CA ASN A 48 -3.68 10.66 19.55
C ASN A 48 -4.85 9.65 19.48
N GLY A 49 -5.12 9.07 18.32
CA GLY A 49 -6.12 8.02 18.14
C GLY A 49 -5.62 6.63 18.53
N PRO A 50 -6.51 5.64 18.59
CA PRO A 50 -6.14 4.29 19.00
C PRO A 50 -5.26 3.61 17.94
N LEU A 51 -4.22 2.92 18.40
CA LEU A 51 -3.51 1.89 17.62
C LEU A 51 -4.10 0.52 17.95
N LEU A 52 -4.00 -0.45 17.03
CA LEU A 52 -4.36 -1.83 17.36
C LEU A 52 -3.32 -2.42 18.31
N SER A 53 -3.76 -3.02 19.40
CA SER A 53 -2.87 -3.62 20.39
C SER A 53 -3.48 -4.89 20.99
N GLY A 54 -2.64 -5.68 21.68
CA GLY A 54 -3.00 -6.98 22.22
C GLY A 54 -2.82 -8.12 21.22
N LYS A 55 -3.64 -9.16 21.36
CA LYS A 55 -3.66 -10.33 20.48
C LYS A 55 -4.67 -10.10 19.37
N ILE A 56 -4.18 -9.87 18.16
CA ILE A 56 -5.00 -9.61 16.98
C ILE A 56 -4.95 -10.79 16.03
N THR A 57 -6.11 -11.29 15.62
CA THR A 57 -6.19 -12.40 14.67
C THR A 57 -6.42 -11.85 13.26
N ILE A 58 -5.64 -12.31 12.27
CA ILE A 58 -5.78 -11.92 10.86
C ILE A 58 -6.58 -13.00 10.15
N ASN A 59 -7.84 -12.70 9.80
CA ASN A 59 -8.68 -13.60 9.01
C ASN A 59 -8.51 -13.29 7.52
N LEU A 60 -8.47 -14.34 6.69
CA LEU A 60 -8.41 -14.19 5.23
C LEU A 60 -9.75 -14.57 4.61
N ILE A 61 -10.37 -13.65 3.88
CA ILE A 61 -11.60 -13.85 3.12
C ILE A 61 -11.24 -13.86 1.64
N TRP A 62 -11.22 -15.05 1.04
CA TRP A 62 -10.87 -15.27 -0.36
C TRP A 62 -12.11 -15.16 -1.22
N TYR A 63 -12.19 -14.11 -2.04
CA TYR A 63 -13.34 -13.86 -2.91
C TYR A 63 -13.00 -14.11 -4.38
N GLY A 64 -13.55 -15.19 -4.94
CA GLY A 64 -13.25 -15.72 -6.26
C GLY A 64 -12.28 -16.91 -6.22
N LYS A 65 -11.84 -17.33 -7.41
CA LYS A 65 -11.06 -18.57 -7.56
C LYS A 65 -9.56 -18.31 -7.40
N PHE A 66 -8.99 -18.80 -6.29
CA PHE A 66 -7.55 -18.84 -6.06
C PHE A 66 -7.06 -20.28 -6.02
N LYS A 67 -5.99 -20.58 -6.75
CA LYS A 67 -5.33 -21.89 -6.67
C LYS A 67 -4.82 -22.13 -5.24
N PRO A 68 -4.76 -23.39 -4.76
CA PRO A 68 -4.15 -23.69 -3.47
C PRO A 68 -2.73 -23.11 -3.31
N SER A 69 -1.93 -23.12 -4.39
CA SER A 69 -0.58 -22.54 -4.40
C SER A 69 -0.57 -21.01 -4.26
N GLU A 70 -1.57 -20.32 -4.82
CA GLU A 70 -1.73 -18.86 -4.68
C GLU A 70 -2.15 -18.50 -3.25
N ARG A 71 -3.06 -19.31 -2.67
CA ARG A 71 -3.49 -19.12 -1.29
C ARG A 71 -2.37 -19.32 -0.28
N ALA A 72 -1.49 -20.29 -0.55
CA ALA A 72 -0.32 -20.56 0.27
C ALA A 72 0.62 -19.35 0.34
N ILE A 73 0.86 -18.63 -0.77
CA ILE A 73 1.75 -17.45 -0.78
C ILE A 73 1.32 -16.41 0.27
N ILE A 74 0.04 -16.03 0.31
CA ILE A 74 -0.42 -15.00 1.26
C ILE A 74 -0.59 -15.60 2.67
N SER A 75 -1.03 -16.86 2.79
CA SER A 75 -1.19 -17.50 4.09
C SER A 75 0.15 -17.69 4.81
N ASP A 76 1.18 -18.10 4.08
CA ASP A 76 2.55 -18.23 4.57
C ASP A 76 3.09 -16.86 4.98
N PHE A 77 2.87 -15.80 4.17
CA PHE A 77 3.25 -14.44 4.52
C PHE A 77 2.65 -13.99 5.87
N VAL A 78 1.34 -14.17 6.07
CA VAL A 78 0.66 -13.78 7.31
C VAL A 78 1.15 -14.59 8.51
N THR A 79 1.42 -15.88 8.32
CA THR A 79 1.99 -16.73 9.39
C THR A 79 3.40 -16.26 9.77
N SER A 80 4.19 -15.86 8.76
CA SER A 80 5.57 -15.38 8.91
C SER A 80 5.70 -14.09 9.73
N LEU A 81 4.61 -13.32 9.92
CA LEU A 81 4.61 -12.10 10.73
C LEU A 81 4.90 -12.38 12.22
N SER A 82 4.56 -13.58 12.69
CA SER A 82 4.68 -13.98 14.10
C SER A 82 5.58 -15.18 14.31
N SER A 83 6.30 -15.59 13.27
CA SER A 83 7.26 -16.68 13.36
C SER A 83 8.33 -16.33 14.39
N ARG A 84 8.51 -17.24 15.34
CA ARG A 84 9.63 -17.15 16.27
C ARG A 84 10.87 -17.42 15.44
N THR A 85 11.56 -16.37 15.04
CA THR A 85 12.90 -16.48 14.51
C THR A 85 13.74 -17.11 15.62
N THR A 86 14.07 -18.40 15.51
CA THR A 86 15.40 -18.80 15.94
C THR A 86 16.35 -17.87 15.19
N PRO A 87 17.30 -17.19 15.86
CA PRO A 87 18.32 -16.43 15.14
C PRO A 87 18.86 -17.38 14.07
N SER A 88 18.53 -17.14 12.79
CA SER A 88 18.98 -18.03 11.74
C SER A 88 20.49 -18.06 11.89
N GLN A 89 21.10 -19.22 11.69
CA GLN A 89 22.54 -19.39 11.80
C GLN A 89 23.36 -18.41 10.91
N ASN A 90 22.70 -17.55 10.08
CA ASN A 90 23.29 -16.66 9.10
C ASN A 90 22.75 -15.20 9.05
N ASN A 91 22.17 -14.64 10.14
CA ASN A 91 21.73 -13.21 10.20
C ASN A 91 20.83 -12.73 9.04
N GLN A 92 20.01 -13.61 8.44
CA GLN A 92 19.18 -13.27 7.29
C GLN A 92 17.95 -12.42 7.68
N PRO A 93 17.53 -11.46 6.82
CA PRO A 93 16.34 -10.64 7.08
C PRO A 93 15.06 -11.47 6.92
N THR A 94 14.08 -11.28 7.81
CA THR A 94 12.85 -12.07 7.85
C THR A 94 11.59 -11.21 7.89
N VAL A 95 10.46 -11.77 7.48
CA VAL A 95 9.14 -11.13 7.58
C VAL A 95 8.83 -10.73 9.03
N ALA A 96 9.14 -11.59 10.01
CA ALA A 96 8.95 -11.30 11.43
C ALA A 96 9.79 -10.11 11.91
N GLN A 97 11.05 -9.97 11.45
CA GLN A 97 11.89 -8.81 11.77
C GLN A 97 11.34 -7.52 11.16
N TRP A 98 10.83 -7.57 9.92
CA TRP A 98 10.15 -6.43 9.31
C TRP A 98 8.90 -6.05 10.11
N TRP A 99 8.07 -7.04 10.46
CA TRP A 99 6.87 -6.81 11.26
C TRP A 99 7.20 -6.20 12.62
N LYS A 100 8.25 -6.68 13.28
CA LYS A 100 8.71 -6.12 14.56
C LYS A 100 9.03 -4.63 14.50
N SER A 101 9.38 -4.09 13.33
CA SER A 101 9.62 -2.65 13.17
C SER A 101 8.37 -1.81 13.44
N THR A 102 7.16 -2.38 13.37
CA THR A 102 5.94 -1.69 13.79
C THR A 102 5.89 -1.40 15.29
N GLU A 103 6.67 -2.10 16.13
CA GLU A 103 6.74 -1.84 17.58
C GLU A 103 7.22 -0.41 17.89
N LYS A 104 8.03 0.19 17.00
CA LYS A 104 8.55 1.56 17.13
C LYS A 104 7.44 2.61 17.25
N TYR A 105 6.30 2.42 16.58
CA TYR A 105 5.16 3.33 16.69
C TYR A 105 4.51 3.31 18.08
N TYR A 106 4.56 2.17 18.78
CA TYR A 106 3.92 2.03 20.10
C TYR A 106 4.77 2.63 21.23
N HIS A 107 6.09 2.57 21.10
CA HIS A 107 7.03 3.11 22.09
C HIS A 107 6.93 4.63 22.25
N LEU A 108 6.46 5.34 21.22
CA LEU A 108 6.28 6.79 21.24
C LEU A 108 4.91 7.22 21.78
N THR A 109 4.00 6.26 22.03
CA THR A 109 2.71 6.56 22.64
C THR A 109 2.82 6.55 24.17
N SER A 110 1.99 7.34 24.85
CA SER A 110 1.94 7.40 26.31
C SER A 110 1.50 6.08 26.97
N LYS A 111 0.93 5.14 26.20
CA LYS A 111 0.43 3.85 26.67
C LYS A 111 1.33 2.72 26.16
N LYS A 112 2.12 2.13 27.06
CA LYS A 112 2.88 0.91 26.77
C LYS A 112 1.94 -0.21 26.33
N SER A 113 1.90 -0.45 25.04
CA SER A 113 1.02 -1.42 24.40
C SER A 113 1.88 -2.30 23.50
N SER A 114 1.66 -3.61 23.53
CA SER A 114 2.29 -4.54 22.59
C SER A 114 1.26 -5.02 21.58
N LEU A 115 1.73 -5.37 20.39
CA LEU A 115 0.93 -6.02 19.37
C LEU A 115 1.49 -7.41 19.10
N SER A 116 0.61 -8.40 19.08
CA SER A 116 0.92 -9.74 18.60
C SER A 116 -0.16 -10.13 17.60
N VAL A 117 0.26 -10.64 16.44
CA VAL A 117 -0.66 -11.11 15.41
C VAL A 117 -0.64 -12.63 15.31
N SER A 118 -1.69 -13.22 14.78
CA SER A 118 -1.70 -14.64 14.43
C SER A 118 -2.64 -14.89 13.25
N MET A 119 -2.35 -15.95 12.51
CA MET A 119 -3.28 -16.45 11.49
C MET A 119 -4.62 -16.82 12.13
N GLY A 120 -5.70 -16.38 11.51
CA GLY A 120 -7.07 -16.68 11.90
C GLY A 120 -7.76 -17.66 10.96
N LYS A 121 -9.08 -17.48 10.85
CA LYS A 121 -9.91 -18.26 9.94
C LYS A 121 -9.65 -17.85 8.50
N GLN A 122 -9.77 -18.83 7.61
CA GLN A 122 -9.83 -18.60 6.17
C GLN A 122 -11.24 -18.91 5.67
N ILE A 123 -11.88 -17.92 5.05
CA ILE A 123 -13.23 -18.03 4.48
C ILE A 123 -13.09 -18.03 2.97
N LEU A 124 -13.66 -19.04 2.31
CA LEU A 124 -13.62 -19.19 0.85
C LEU A 124 -14.99 -18.84 0.26
N ASP A 125 -15.00 -17.91 -0.68
CA ASP A 125 -16.17 -17.50 -1.46
C ASP A 125 -15.84 -17.62 -2.96
N GLU A 126 -15.70 -18.87 -3.41
CA GLU A 126 -15.30 -19.21 -4.78
C GLU A 126 -16.44 -19.04 -5.80
N ASN A 127 -17.67 -18.89 -5.31
CA ASN A 127 -18.90 -18.75 -6.10
C ASN A 127 -19.24 -17.29 -6.41
N TYR A 128 -18.42 -16.33 -5.97
CA TYR A 128 -18.65 -14.90 -6.18
C TYR A 128 -20.01 -14.46 -5.63
N SER A 129 -20.26 -14.64 -4.32
CA SER A 129 -21.60 -14.44 -3.73
C SER A 129 -22.24 -13.06 -3.97
N LEU A 130 -21.45 -12.04 -4.32
CA LEU A 130 -21.87 -10.66 -4.59
C LEU A 130 -21.60 -10.23 -6.05
N GLY A 131 -21.30 -11.19 -6.93
CA GLY A 131 -20.91 -10.96 -8.32
C GLY A 131 -19.43 -10.55 -8.51
N LYS A 132 -18.99 -10.42 -9.77
CA LYS A 132 -17.60 -10.05 -10.10
C LYS A 132 -17.33 -8.56 -10.15
N SER A 133 -18.30 -7.72 -9.80
CA SER A 133 -18.17 -6.26 -9.76
C SER A 133 -18.64 -5.76 -8.41
N LEU A 134 -17.70 -5.37 -7.56
CA LEU A 134 -17.96 -5.00 -6.17
C LEU A 134 -17.84 -3.49 -5.96
N LYS A 135 -18.75 -2.97 -5.14
CA LYS A 135 -18.69 -1.62 -4.55
C LYS A 135 -18.01 -1.66 -3.19
N ASN A 136 -17.57 -0.51 -2.70
CA ASN A 136 -16.90 -0.41 -1.39
C ASN A 136 -17.73 -0.96 -0.23
N LYS A 137 -19.05 -0.75 -0.25
CA LYS A 137 -19.96 -1.32 0.76
C LYS A 137 -19.96 -2.86 0.78
N GLN A 138 -19.78 -3.50 -0.38
CA GLN A 138 -19.75 -4.95 -0.51
C GLN A 138 -18.42 -5.52 0.01
N ILE A 139 -17.32 -4.75 -0.05
CA ILE A 139 -16.07 -5.12 0.62
C ILE A 139 -16.27 -5.19 2.14
N VAL A 140 -16.96 -4.21 2.72
CA VAL A 140 -17.30 -4.21 4.16
C VAL A 140 -18.22 -5.38 4.50
N GLU A 141 -19.20 -5.69 3.64
CA GLU A 141 -20.08 -6.86 3.80
C GLU A 141 -19.29 -8.18 3.82
N LEU A 142 -18.34 -8.36 2.89
CA LEU A 142 -17.44 -9.51 2.86
C LEU A 142 -16.55 -9.58 4.10
N ALA A 143 -15.98 -8.44 4.53
CA ALA A 143 -15.16 -8.38 5.73
C ALA A 143 -15.98 -8.71 6.99
N SER A 144 -17.27 -8.40 7.00
CA SER A 144 -18.18 -8.68 8.12
C SER A 144 -18.51 -10.17 8.28
N LYS A 145 -18.21 -11.02 7.28
CA LYS A 145 -18.32 -12.49 7.38
C LYS A 145 -17.29 -13.08 8.35
N GLY A 146 -16.18 -12.37 8.60
CA GLY A 146 -15.19 -12.74 9.59
C GLY A 146 -15.65 -12.47 11.03
N GLU A 147 -14.85 -12.90 11.99
CA GLU A 147 -15.04 -12.50 13.39
C GLU A 147 -14.86 -10.98 13.54
N GLN A 148 -15.41 -10.38 14.60
CA GLN A 148 -15.51 -8.91 14.72
C GLN A 148 -14.87 -8.34 15.99
N LYS A 149 -14.16 -9.17 16.76
CA LYS A 149 -13.50 -8.77 18.00
C LYS A 149 -12.02 -9.12 17.95
N ASN A 150 -11.15 -8.12 18.17
CA ASN A 150 -9.69 -8.28 18.18
C ASN A 150 -9.16 -8.95 16.89
N VAL A 151 -9.63 -8.48 15.75
CA VAL A 151 -9.37 -9.06 14.43
C VAL A 151 -9.07 -8.01 13.39
N ILE A 152 -8.35 -8.43 12.35
CA ILE A 152 -8.27 -7.77 11.06
C ILE A 152 -8.86 -8.74 10.02
N ASN A 153 -9.96 -8.36 9.38
CA ASN A 153 -10.57 -9.14 8.31
C ASN A 153 -10.02 -8.68 6.95
N VAL A 154 -9.21 -9.52 6.30
CA VAL A 154 -8.56 -9.22 5.03
C VAL A 154 -9.35 -9.85 3.89
N VAL A 155 -9.98 -9.03 3.06
CA VAL A 155 -10.67 -9.46 1.85
C VAL A 155 -9.69 -9.47 0.68
N LEU A 156 -9.51 -10.63 0.05
CA LEU A 156 -8.61 -10.84 -1.08
C LEU A 156 -9.46 -11.19 -2.31
N THR A 157 -9.46 -10.33 -3.33
CA THR A 157 -10.28 -10.57 -4.54
C THR A 157 -9.44 -11.13 -5.68
N ALA A 158 -9.95 -12.19 -6.33
CA ALA A 158 -9.30 -12.84 -7.47
C ALA A 158 -9.11 -11.89 -8.66
N SER A 159 -8.24 -12.26 -9.60
CA SER A 159 -7.84 -11.39 -10.72
C SER A 159 -8.98 -11.04 -11.67
N ASP A 160 -10.05 -11.84 -11.70
CA ASP A 160 -11.23 -11.61 -12.51
C ASP A 160 -12.32 -10.77 -11.82
N VAL A 161 -12.08 -10.26 -10.61
CA VAL A 161 -13.01 -9.41 -9.85
C VAL A 161 -12.68 -7.94 -10.04
N ALA A 162 -13.67 -7.14 -10.43
CA ALA A 162 -13.59 -5.68 -10.43
C ALA A 162 -14.06 -5.13 -9.08
N VAL A 163 -13.33 -4.16 -8.55
CA VAL A 163 -13.71 -3.44 -7.33
C VAL A 163 -13.61 -1.94 -7.62
N GLU A 164 -14.55 -1.17 -7.09
CA GLU A 164 -14.57 0.29 -7.18
C GLU A 164 -13.21 0.93 -6.79
N GLY A 165 -12.61 1.70 -7.70
CA GLY A 165 -11.31 2.34 -7.53
C GLY A 165 -10.08 1.43 -7.70
N PHE A 166 -10.28 0.12 -7.88
CA PHE A 166 -9.17 -0.78 -8.20
C PHE A 166 -8.54 -0.41 -9.54
N CYS A 167 -7.21 -0.38 -9.62
CA CYS A 167 -6.47 -0.03 -10.85
C CYS A 167 -6.70 1.40 -11.37
N MET A 168 -7.25 2.28 -10.54
CA MET A 168 -7.39 3.70 -10.87
C MET A 168 -6.53 4.52 -9.91
N ASN A 169 -6.86 4.44 -8.62
CA ASN A 169 -6.18 5.20 -7.58
C ASN A 169 -5.62 4.33 -6.45
N ARG A 170 -5.92 3.03 -6.44
CA ARG A 170 -5.48 2.13 -5.36
C ARG A 170 -5.45 0.66 -5.78
N CYS A 171 -4.67 -0.10 -5.03
CA CYS A 171 -4.50 -1.55 -5.17
C CYS A 171 -5.13 -2.33 -4.01
N GLY A 172 -5.57 -1.59 -2.99
CA GLY A 172 -6.24 -2.08 -1.80
C GLY A 172 -6.69 -0.90 -0.92
N THR A 173 -7.32 -1.20 0.20
CA THR A 173 -7.72 -0.22 1.21
C THR A 173 -7.70 -0.87 2.58
N HIS A 174 -7.56 -0.09 3.64
CA HIS A 174 -7.94 -0.51 4.98
C HIS A 174 -8.99 0.43 5.54
N GLY A 175 -9.64 0.01 6.61
CA GLY A 175 -10.64 0.81 7.31
C GLY A 175 -11.23 0.09 8.51
N SER A 176 -12.30 0.65 9.05
CA SER A 176 -13.04 0.04 10.16
C SER A 176 -14.53 0.02 9.90
N ALA A 177 -15.21 -0.95 10.50
CA ALA A 177 -16.66 -1.09 10.44
C ALA A 177 -17.22 -1.45 11.83
N LEU A 178 -18.51 -1.16 12.03
CA LEU A 178 -19.22 -1.53 13.25
C LEU A 178 -19.51 -3.04 13.21
N GLY A 179 -19.14 -3.75 14.27
CA GLY A 179 -19.54 -5.13 14.47
C GLY A 179 -21.00 -5.24 14.91
N SER A 180 -21.66 -6.32 14.51
CA SER A 180 -22.99 -6.70 14.98
C SER A 180 -22.86 -7.45 16.31
N SER A 181 -23.41 -6.89 17.39
CA SER A 181 -23.57 -7.62 18.64
C SER A 181 -24.74 -8.60 18.51
N ASN A 182 -24.49 -9.82 18.03
CA ASN A 182 -25.46 -10.91 18.16
C ASN A 182 -25.49 -11.36 19.63
N GLY A 183 -26.27 -10.66 20.44
CA GLY A 183 -26.50 -10.96 21.85
C GLY A 183 -27.28 -9.83 22.51
N HIS A 184 -28.19 -10.18 23.42
CA HIS A 184 -29.03 -9.28 24.22
C HIS A 184 -28.23 -8.36 25.16
N ILE A 185 -27.34 -7.53 24.62
CA ILE A 185 -26.61 -6.50 25.36
C ILE A 185 -27.12 -5.16 24.86
N LYS A 186 -27.81 -4.46 25.76
CA LYS A 186 -28.36 -3.11 25.58
C LYS A 186 -27.41 -2.22 24.75
N ALA A 187 -27.93 -1.73 23.63
CA ALA A 187 -27.56 -0.59 22.76
C ALA A 187 -26.43 0.40 23.16
N LYS A 188 -25.29 -0.02 23.73
CA LYS A 188 -24.24 0.90 24.20
C LYS A 188 -22.79 0.55 23.87
N THR A 189 -22.51 -0.55 23.16
CA THR A 189 -21.12 -0.85 22.76
C THR A 189 -21.04 -1.63 21.46
N TYR A 190 -21.19 -0.95 20.32
CA TYR A 190 -20.77 -1.52 19.04
C TYR A 190 -19.25 -1.68 19.06
N SER A 191 -18.75 -2.91 18.98
CA SER A 191 -17.31 -3.16 18.82
C SER A 191 -16.92 -2.90 17.37
N LYS A 192 -16.03 -1.94 17.11
CA LYS A 192 -15.45 -1.77 15.77
C LYS A 192 -14.47 -2.90 15.48
N PHE A 193 -14.42 -3.35 14.23
CA PHE A 193 -13.36 -4.21 13.71
C PHE A 193 -12.63 -3.52 12.57
N ALA A 194 -11.35 -3.84 12.40
CA ALA A 194 -10.56 -3.37 11.28
C ALA A 194 -10.68 -4.35 10.11
N TYR A 195 -10.63 -3.83 8.89
CA TYR A 195 -10.62 -4.64 7.68
C TYR A 195 -9.61 -4.10 6.68
N ILE A 196 -9.13 -5.01 5.82
CA ILE A 196 -8.28 -4.70 4.68
C ILE A 196 -8.94 -5.31 3.45
N TRP A 197 -8.80 -4.67 2.30
CA TRP A 197 -9.01 -5.30 1.02
C TRP A 197 -7.78 -5.14 0.13
N VAL A 198 -7.42 -6.20 -0.60
CA VAL A 198 -6.38 -6.18 -1.63
C VAL A 198 -6.90 -6.89 -2.88
N GLY A 199 -6.72 -6.25 -4.05
CA GLY A 199 -7.09 -6.83 -5.33
C GLY A 199 -5.92 -7.51 -6.04
N ASN A 200 -6.16 -8.67 -6.65
CA ASN A 200 -5.18 -9.29 -7.55
C ASN A 200 -5.13 -8.52 -8.88
N SER A 201 -4.00 -7.88 -9.16
CA SER A 201 -3.83 -7.00 -10.32
C SER A 201 -3.39 -7.72 -11.60
N GLN A 202 -3.12 -9.03 -11.53
CA GLN A 202 -2.46 -9.82 -12.58
C GLN A 202 -3.02 -9.61 -14.00
N THR A 203 -4.34 -9.48 -14.14
CA THR A 203 -5.01 -9.37 -15.45
C THR A 203 -5.53 -7.97 -15.75
N LYS A 204 -5.39 -7.00 -14.83
CA LYS A 204 -6.01 -5.66 -14.94
C LYS A 204 -4.99 -4.54 -14.98
N CYS A 205 -4.10 -4.48 -13.99
CA CYS A 205 -3.16 -3.37 -13.83
C CYS A 205 -1.85 -3.78 -13.12
N PRO A 206 -1.15 -4.82 -13.60
CA PRO A 206 0.07 -5.27 -12.92
C PRO A 206 1.13 -4.15 -12.87
N GLY A 207 1.19 -3.28 -13.88
CA GLY A 207 2.08 -2.12 -13.88
C GLY A 207 1.77 -1.04 -12.83
N GLN A 208 0.60 -1.05 -12.21
CA GLN A 208 0.28 -0.12 -11.11
C GLN A 208 0.45 -0.79 -9.74
N CYS A 209 0.01 -2.05 -9.62
CA CYS A 209 -0.17 -2.71 -8.34
C CYS A 209 0.83 -3.84 -8.05
N ALA A 210 1.70 -4.17 -8.99
CA ALA A 210 2.73 -5.18 -8.82
C ALA A 210 4.14 -4.66 -9.12
N TRP A 211 4.35 -3.34 -9.17
CA TRP A 211 5.72 -2.79 -9.20
C TRP A 211 6.48 -3.20 -7.93
N PRO A 212 7.71 -3.73 -8.02
CA PRO A 212 8.63 -3.68 -9.17
C PRO A 212 8.66 -4.94 -10.06
N PHE A 213 7.71 -5.87 -9.91
CA PHE A 213 7.63 -7.12 -10.68
C PHE A 213 6.94 -7.00 -12.05
N HIS A 214 6.47 -5.80 -12.38
CA HIS A 214 5.92 -5.48 -13.69
C HIS A 214 6.33 -4.06 -14.09
N GLN A 215 6.42 -3.83 -15.40
CA GLN A 215 6.75 -2.52 -15.96
C GLN A 215 5.68 -1.49 -15.54
N PRO A 216 6.08 -0.34 -14.98
CA PRO A 216 5.14 0.65 -14.50
C PRO A 216 4.46 1.40 -15.64
N ILE A 217 3.21 1.82 -15.44
CA ILE A 217 2.42 2.55 -16.45
C ILE A 217 3.04 3.92 -16.78
N TYR A 218 3.67 4.55 -15.80
CA TYR A 218 4.32 5.86 -15.91
C TYR A 218 5.61 5.89 -15.08
N GLY A 219 6.46 6.90 -15.32
CA GLY A 219 7.75 7.03 -14.64
C GLY A 219 8.85 6.17 -15.28
N PRO A 220 9.98 5.96 -14.59
CA PRO A 220 11.12 5.23 -15.13
C PRO A 220 10.76 3.80 -15.56
N GLN A 221 11.22 3.42 -16.75
CA GLN A 221 10.86 2.17 -17.42
C GLN A 221 11.95 1.09 -17.24
N SER A 222 12.54 1.02 -16.04
CA SER A 222 13.53 -0.02 -15.71
C SER A 222 12.95 -1.42 -15.92
N PRO A 223 13.76 -2.41 -16.35
CA PRO A 223 13.30 -3.78 -16.47
C PRO A 223 12.66 -4.30 -15.17
N PRO A 224 11.52 -5.02 -15.24
CA PRO A 224 10.89 -5.58 -14.06
C PRO A 224 11.79 -6.56 -13.32
N LEU A 225 11.67 -6.60 -11.99
CA LEU A 225 12.33 -7.61 -11.17
C LEU A 225 11.62 -8.96 -11.29
N VAL A 226 12.36 -10.04 -11.08
CA VAL A 226 11.79 -11.38 -11.03
C VAL A 226 11.07 -11.57 -9.70
N ALA A 227 9.79 -11.95 -9.77
CA ALA A 227 8.92 -12.10 -8.61
C ALA A 227 9.30 -13.33 -7.76
N PRO A 228 9.43 -13.20 -6.41
CA PRO A 228 10.02 -14.24 -5.57
C PRO A 228 9.16 -15.48 -5.38
N ASN A 229 7.87 -15.42 -5.66
CA ASN A 229 6.98 -16.59 -5.64
C ASN A 229 6.54 -17.02 -7.03
N ASN A 230 7.25 -16.57 -8.08
CA ASN A 230 6.93 -16.83 -9.49
C ASN A 230 5.48 -16.46 -9.84
N ASN A 231 4.93 -15.44 -9.19
CA ASN A 231 3.57 -14.96 -9.45
C ASN A 231 3.46 -13.46 -9.20
N VAL A 232 3.64 -12.67 -10.27
CA VAL A 232 3.58 -11.21 -10.26
C VAL A 232 2.33 -10.66 -9.55
N GLY A 233 1.16 -11.27 -9.79
CA GLY A 233 -0.09 -10.83 -9.17
C GLY A 233 -0.09 -10.99 -7.66
N LEU A 234 0.28 -12.19 -7.19
CA LEU A 234 0.27 -12.53 -5.77
C LEU A 234 1.43 -11.85 -5.01
N ASP A 235 2.60 -11.74 -5.63
CA ASP A 235 3.73 -10.99 -5.07
C ASP A 235 3.41 -9.48 -4.94
N GLY A 236 2.69 -8.91 -5.93
CA GLY A 236 2.12 -7.58 -5.83
C GLY A 236 1.07 -7.45 -4.73
N MET A 237 0.19 -8.45 -4.55
CA MET A 237 -0.76 -8.48 -3.44
C MET A 237 -0.05 -8.49 -2.08
N VAL A 238 1.07 -9.22 -1.94
CA VAL A 238 1.85 -9.24 -0.68
C VAL A 238 2.41 -7.86 -0.35
N ILE A 239 2.99 -7.15 -1.33
CA ILE A 239 3.48 -5.77 -1.13
C ILE A 239 2.36 -4.87 -0.60
N ASN A 240 1.19 -4.91 -1.25
CA ASN A 240 0.05 -4.08 -0.86
C ASN A 240 -0.52 -4.48 0.49
N LEU A 241 -0.62 -5.78 0.76
CA LEU A 241 -1.09 -6.29 2.05
C LEU A 241 -0.15 -5.90 3.19
N ALA A 242 1.17 -6.01 2.98
CA ALA A 242 2.17 -5.59 3.96
C ALA A 242 2.02 -4.09 4.27
N SER A 243 1.93 -3.25 3.23
CA SER A 243 1.73 -1.81 3.38
C SER A 243 0.45 -1.48 4.18
N LEU A 244 -0.67 -2.12 3.81
CA LEU A 244 -1.96 -1.91 4.44
C LEU A 244 -2.03 -2.48 5.85
N LEU A 245 -1.35 -3.58 6.16
CA LEU A 245 -1.26 -4.11 7.53
C LEU A 245 -0.53 -3.11 8.45
N ALA A 246 0.58 -2.54 8.00
CA ALA A 246 1.31 -1.51 8.76
C ALA A 246 0.42 -0.27 9.01
N GLY A 247 -0.30 0.20 7.98
CA GLY A 247 -1.30 1.27 8.13
C GLY A 247 -2.43 0.90 9.08
N THR A 248 -2.97 -0.31 8.98
CA THR A 248 -4.10 -0.79 9.81
C THR A 248 -3.73 -0.84 11.29
N VAL A 249 -2.52 -1.27 11.65
CA VAL A 249 -2.15 -1.39 13.06
C VAL A 249 -1.75 -0.05 13.69
N THR A 250 -1.23 0.87 12.88
CA THR A 250 -0.78 2.21 13.32
C THR A 250 -1.84 3.31 13.17
N ASN A 251 -2.85 3.11 12.32
CA ASN A 251 -3.93 4.05 12.04
C ASN A 251 -5.30 3.34 11.76
N PRO A 252 -5.78 2.41 12.61
CA PRO A 252 -6.97 1.60 12.32
C PRO A 252 -8.27 2.40 12.12
N PHE A 253 -8.35 3.61 12.65
CA PHE A 253 -9.57 4.42 12.72
C PHE A 253 -9.43 5.82 12.11
N GLY A 254 -8.34 6.07 11.36
CA GLY A 254 -8.10 7.34 10.67
C GLY A 254 -7.62 8.49 11.56
N ASN A 255 -7.19 8.21 12.79
CA ASN A 255 -6.69 9.20 13.73
C ASN A 255 -5.44 8.74 14.51
N GLY A 256 -4.74 7.72 14.05
CA GLY A 256 -3.45 7.23 14.57
C GLY A 256 -2.27 7.97 13.95
N TYR A 257 -1.38 7.25 13.27
CA TYR A 257 -0.22 7.83 12.58
C TYR A 257 -0.51 8.14 11.11
N PHE A 258 -0.45 9.42 10.72
CA PHE A 258 -0.51 9.83 9.33
C PHE A 258 0.08 11.23 9.07
N GLN A 259 0.35 11.52 7.81
CA GLN A 259 0.65 12.85 7.28
C GLN A 259 -0.27 13.20 6.11
N GLY A 260 -0.37 14.50 5.81
CA GLY A 260 -1.29 15.00 4.79
C GLY A 260 -2.74 15.07 5.28
N PRO A 261 -3.69 15.30 4.36
CA PRO A 261 -5.09 15.42 4.72
C PRO A 261 -5.70 14.05 5.08
N ALA A 262 -6.64 14.03 6.02
CA ALA A 262 -7.19 12.80 6.59
C ALA A 262 -8.02 11.94 5.59
N ASP A 263 -8.45 12.52 4.47
CA ASP A 263 -9.14 11.84 3.38
C ASP A 263 -8.18 11.18 2.36
N ALA A 264 -6.91 11.56 2.37
CA ALA A 264 -5.84 10.96 1.57
C ALA A 264 -4.50 10.90 2.34
N PRO A 265 -4.46 10.19 3.50
CA PRO A 265 -3.28 10.17 4.35
C PRO A 265 -2.15 9.33 3.77
N LEU A 266 -0.91 9.77 3.96
CA LEU A 266 0.25 8.89 3.91
C LEU A 266 0.52 8.37 5.32
N GLU A 267 0.73 7.07 5.44
CA GLU A 267 0.79 6.30 6.68
C GLU A 267 2.15 5.60 6.81
N ALA A 268 2.29 4.73 7.82
CA ALA A 268 3.52 3.99 8.15
C ALA A 268 4.32 3.47 6.94
N SER A 269 3.64 2.86 5.96
CA SER A 269 4.29 2.36 4.74
C SER A 269 4.11 3.28 3.53
N SER A 270 2.93 3.90 3.35
CA SER A 270 2.68 4.75 2.17
C SER A 270 3.45 6.08 2.18
N ALA A 271 3.99 6.49 3.33
CA ALA A 271 4.98 7.57 3.42
C ALA A 271 6.35 7.20 2.81
N CYS A 272 6.59 5.92 2.50
CA CYS A 272 7.83 5.40 1.91
C CYS A 272 7.60 4.74 0.55
N PRO A 273 6.98 5.43 -0.43
CA PRO A 273 6.54 4.80 -1.67
C PRO A 273 7.73 4.28 -2.48
N GLY A 274 7.68 2.99 -2.82
CA GLY A 274 8.62 2.34 -3.71
C GLY A 274 10.03 2.11 -3.15
N ILE A 275 10.22 2.30 -1.84
CA ILE A 275 11.48 1.99 -1.16
C ILE A 275 11.40 0.57 -0.61
N TYR A 276 12.24 -0.34 -1.11
CA TYR A 276 12.29 -1.73 -0.64
C TYR A 276 13.67 -2.14 -0.10
N GLY A 277 14.73 -1.48 -0.56
CA GLY A 277 16.11 -1.67 -0.06
C GLY A 277 16.88 -0.35 0.00
N LYS A 278 18.03 -0.37 0.65
CA LYS A 278 18.90 0.80 0.79
C LYS A 278 19.27 1.38 -0.58
N GLY A 279 19.27 2.71 -0.67
CA GLY A 279 19.62 3.43 -1.89
C GLY A 279 18.53 3.42 -2.97
N ALA A 280 17.29 3.07 -2.63
CA ALA A 280 16.15 3.19 -3.54
C ALA A 280 15.98 4.64 -4.02
N TYR A 281 15.55 4.79 -5.27
CA TYR A 281 15.21 6.06 -5.92
C TYR A 281 14.15 5.78 -7.00
N PRO A 282 13.49 6.80 -7.59
CA PRO A 282 12.48 6.57 -8.61
C PRO A 282 12.98 5.65 -9.74
N GLY A 283 12.34 4.49 -9.92
CA GLY A 283 12.74 3.48 -10.91
C GLY A 283 13.70 2.39 -10.42
N TYR A 284 14.19 2.48 -9.19
CA TYR A 284 15.09 1.51 -8.57
C TYR A 284 14.60 1.15 -7.17
N ALA A 285 14.26 -0.13 -6.97
CA ALA A 285 13.70 -0.64 -5.71
C ALA A 285 14.66 -0.60 -4.52
N GLY A 286 15.95 -0.32 -4.76
CA GLY A 286 17.03 -0.38 -3.78
C GLY A 286 17.88 -1.63 -3.92
N ASN A 287 18.91 -1.73 -3.08
CA ASN A 287 19.81 -2.89 -3.04
C ASN A 287 19.06 -4.09 -2.42
N LEU A 288 18.59 -5.00 -3.26
CA LEU A 288 17.84 -6.19 -2.84
C LEU A 288 18.70 -7.45 -2.84
N LEU A 289 18.24 -8.46 -2.13
CA LEU A 289 18.80 -9.81 -2.24
C LEU A 289 18.30 -10.44 -3.55
N GLN A 290 19.14 -11.30 -4.13
CA GLN A 290 18.79 -12.07 -5.32
C GLN A 290 18.92 -13.56 -5.07
N ASP A 291 17.93 -14.33 -5.51
CA ASP A 291 18.00 -15.78 -5.50
C ASP A 291 18.91 -16.26 -6.66
N PRO A 292 19.98 -17.01 -6.38
CA PRO A 292 20.96 -17.38 -7.41
C PRO A 292 20.42 -18.41 -8.42
N THR A 293 19.32 -19.09 -8.10
CA THR A 293 18.75 -20.15 -8.97
C THR A 293 17.67 -19.57 -9.89
N THR A 294 16.82 -18.72 -9.35
CA THR A 294 15.64 -18.18 -10.04
C THR A 294 15.84 -16.75 -10.54
N GLY A 295 16.83 -16.03 -10.02
CA GLY A 295 17.03 -14.61 -10.28
C GLY A 295 16.05 -13.69 -9.52
N ALA A 296 15.16 -14.26 -8.69
CA ALA A 296 14.15 -13.53 -7.93
C ALA A 296 14.75 -12.47 -7.00
N SER A 297 14.13 -11.29 -6.96
CA SER A 297 14.52 -10.21 -6.05
C SER A 297 13.62 -10.18 -4.81
N TYR A 298 14.22 -10.09 -3.62
CA TYR A 298 13.52 -10.12 -2.34
C TYR A 298 14.30 -9.38 -1.26
N ASN A 299 13.66 -9.10 -0.13
CA ASN A 299 14.33 -8.53 1.06
C ASN A 299 13.99 -9.25 2.36
N ALA A 300 13.07 -10.22 2.34
CA ALA A 300 12.66 -10.96 3.52
C ALA A 300 12.46 -12.45 3.23
N HIS A 301 12.96 -13.29 4.14
CA HIS A 301 12.59 -14.71 4.20
C HIS A 301 11.34 -14.87 5.06
N GLY A 302 10.40 -15.70 4.60
CA GLY A 302 9.24 -16.12 5.36
C GLY A 302 9.22 -17.63 5.60
N ASP A 303 8.13 -18.09 6.20
CA ASP A 303 7.87 -19.50 6.46
C ASP A 303 7.80 -20.32 5.18
N ASN A 304 7.94 -21.64 5.32
CA ASN A 304 7.82 -22.60 4.22
C ASN A 304 8.78 -22.32 3.05
N GLY A 305 9.94 -21.71 3.34
CA GLY A 305 10.98 -21.38 2.35
C GLY A 305 10.60 -20.23 1.42
N ARG A 306 9.53 -19.48 1.75
CA ARG A 306 9.05 -18.36 0.94
C ARG A 306 9.98 -17.16 1.03
N LYS A 307 10.01 -16.39 -0.05
CA LYS A 307 10.72 -15.11 -0.14
C LYS A 307 9.72 -14.02 -0.48
N TYR A 308 9.92 -12.84 0.09
CA TYR A 308 9.02 -11.70 -0.09
C TYR A 308 9.79 -10.41 -0.28
N LEU A 309 9.13 -9.47 -0.97
CA LEU A 309 9.55 -8.08 -1.04
C LEU A 309 8.57 -7.26 -0.19
N LEU A 310 9.09 -6.62 0.85
CA LEU A 310 8.29 -5.86 1.82
C LEU A 310 8.67 -4.38 1.76
N PRO A 311 7.69 -3.45 1.79
CA PRO A 311 7.97 -2.02 1.69
C PRO A 311 8.73 -1.53 2.92
N ALA A 312 9.51 -0.47 2.75
CA ALA A 312 10.04 0.28 3.88
C ALA A 312 8.90 0.81 4.77
N LEU A 313 9.20 0.94 6.05
CA LEU A 313 8.34 1.61 7.01
C LEU A 313 9.01 2.90 7.46
N TYR A 314 8.22 3.97 7.56
CA TYR A 314 8.68 5.24 8.11
C TYR A 314 9.03 5.06 9.59
N ASP A 315 10.31 5.20 9.95
CA ASP A 315 10.75 5.10 11.33
C ASP A 315 10.55 6.46 12.03
N PRO A 316 9.60 6.56 13.00
CA PRO A 316 9.33 7.82 13.67
C PRO A 316 10.46 8.26 14.61
N ALA A 317 11.39 7.38 14.98
CA ALA A 317 12.55 7.74 15.80
C ALA A 317 13.66 8.41 14.97
N THR A 318 13.85 7.99 13.72
CA THR A 318 14.89 8.54 12.83
C THR A 318 14.33 9.52 11.80
N SER A 319 13.01 9.67 11.72
CA SER A 319 12.31 10.48 10.71
C SER A 319 12.70 10.12 9.28
N SER A 320 12.83 8.82 9.00
CA SER A 320 13.28 8.32 7.69
C SER A 320 12.70 6.95 7.37
N CYS A 321 12.69 6.59 6.09
CA CYS A 321 12.23 5.27 5.64
C CYS A 321 13.27 4.19 5.97
N SER A 322 12.87 3.17 6.74
CA SER A 322 13.72 2.06 7.16
C SER A 322 13.45 0.81 6.32
N THR A 323 14.52 0.23 5.77
CA THR A 323 14.50 -1.01 4.99
C THR A 323 15.14 -2.17 5.78
N LEU A 324 14.80 -3.41 5.41
CA LEU A 324 15.44 -4.60 5.96
C LEU A 324 16.88 -4.80 5.47
N VAL A 325 17.17 -4.34 4.25
CA VAL A 325 18.42 -4.51 3.50
C VAL A 325 18.90 -3.20 2.90
#